data_AF-A0A956QBV7-F1
#
_entry.id   AF-A0A956QBV7-F1
#
_cell.length_a   1.000
_cell.length_b   1.000
_cell.length_c   1.000
_cell.angle_alpha   90.00
_cell.angle_beta   90.00
_cell.angle_gamma   90.00
#
_symmetry.space_group_name_H-M   'P 1'
#
loop_
_entity.id
_entity.type
_entity.pdbx_description
1 polymer ?
#
loop_
_entity_poly.entity_id
_entity_poly.type
_entity_poly.pdbx_seq_one_letter_code
_entity_poly.pdbx_strand_id
1 'polypeptide(L)'
;MHETTPPPDATEAIRQRCVDAALCGYEEAMSSGLCREGAWEVAVDAIRRVDLSGLAGDSTAIDRPSGGETSDRDLMQLSIDLAGRFSSPGPPAAGNGAAVTGAIAAGLLQRAAGHAEEHGAEAHRPRARRIRRRAAILSSALAAAARQDVVGNLLDTHERDGSRRSRARAAESVLEIATRCSQIAALAAEIAPHARGAFRLDVDVALRLSWSASQSAIDLFEANLPPDDEGSEWLREERRRAWRVRLLLRRASAGIRPSGSD
;
A
#
# COMPACT_ATOMS: atom_id res chain seq x y z
N MET A 1 -0.31 -42.93 23.06
CA MET A 1 0.16 -41.59 22.62
C MET A 1 -0.88 -41.07 21.64
N HIS A 2 -1.78 -40.21 22.08
CA HIS A 2 -2.68 -39.49 21.17
C HIS A 2 -2.02 -38.14 20.89
N GLU A 3 -1.55 -37.95 19.66
CA GLU A 3 -1.17 -36.63 19.15
C GLU A 3 -2.45 -35.80 19.03
N THR A 4 -2.61 -34.84 19.93
CA THR A 4 -3.57 -33.74 19.77
C THR A 4 -3.00 -32.77 18.75
N THR A 5 -3.50 -32.84 17.53
CA THR A 5 -3.32 -31.81 16.50
C THR A 5 -3.78 -30.47 17.07
N PRO A 6 -2.98 -29.40 17.01
CA PRO A 6 -3.41 -28.09 17.46
C PRO A 6 -4.62 -27.65 16.62
N PRO A 7 -5.60 -26.94 17.23
CA PRO A 7 -6.79 -26.48 16.51
C PRO A 7 -6.36 -25.57 15.34
N PRO A 8 -7.05 -25.65 14.18
CA PRO A 8 -6.72 -24.82 13.04
C PRO A 8 -6.76 -23.34 13.43
N ASP A 9 -5.76 -22.59 12.98
CA ASP A 9 -5.75 -21.12 13.05
C ASP A 9 -7.09 -20.60 12.52
N ALA A 10 -7.73 -19.67 13.22
CA ALA A 10 -9.03 -19.12 12.83
C ALA A 10 -9.02 -18.62 11.37
N THR A 11 -7.87 -18.14 10.90
CA THR A 11 -7.66 -17.74 9.49
C THR A 11 -7.86 -18.92 8.54
N GLU A 12 -7.33 -20.08 8.90
CA GLU A 12 -7.45 -21.31 8.13
C GLU A 12 -8.89 -21.84 8.13
N ALA A 13 -9.59 -21.74 9.27
CA ALA A 13 -10.99 -22.12 9.37
C ALA A 13 -11.92 -21.22 8.52
N ILE A 14 -11.66 -19.91 8.51
CA ILE A 14 -12.39 -18.95 7.65
C ILE A 14 -12.12 -19.26 6.18
N ARG A 15 -10.85 -19.47 5.82
CA ARG A 15 -10.46 -19.83 4.45
C ARG A 15 -11.18 -21.09 3.98
N GLN A 16 -11.19 -22.14 4.81
CA GLN A 16 -11.82 -23.40 4.45
C GLN A 16 -13.34 -23.25 4.26
N ARG A 17 -14.04 -22.52 5.14
CA ARG A 17 -15.49 -22.27 4.97
C ARG A 17 -15.83 -21.52 3.69
N CYS A 18 -15.02 -20.53 3.30
CA CYS A 18 -15.21 -19.81 2.05
C CYS A 18 -15.00 -20.72 0.84
N VAL A 19 -14.00 -21.59 0.87
CA VAL A 19 -13.75 -22.56 -0.20
C VAL A 19 -14.91 -23.55 -0.30
N ASP A 20 -15.38 -24.10 0.81
CA ASP A 20 -16.48 -25.06 0.84
C ASP A 20 -17.78 -24.45 0.30
N ALA A 21 -18.08 -23.20 0.70
CA ALA A 21 -19.26 -22.48 0.20
C ALA A 21 -19.18 -22.20 -1.31
N ALA A 22 -17.99 -21.85 -1.82
CA ALA A 22 -17.76 -21.63 -3.24
C ALA A 22 -17.98 -22.91 -4.04
N LEU A 23 -17.41 -24.03 -3.59
CA LEU A 23 -17.55 -25.34 -4.24
C LEU A 23 -19.01 -25.79 -4.25
N CYS A 24 -19.68 -25.74 -3.11
CA CYS A 24 -21.08 -26.13 -2.98
C CYS A 24 -21.99 -25.31 -3.90
N GLY A 25 -21.88 -23.97 -3.87
CA GLY A 25 -22.67 -23.09 -4.73
C GLY A 25 -22.41 -23.30 -6.23
N TYR A 26 -21.16 -23.59 -6.61
CA TYR A 26 -20.81 -23.89 -8.01
C TYR A 26 -21.43 -25.22 -8.46
N GLU A 27 -21.32 -26.26 -7.65
CA GLU A 27 -21.81 -27.61 -7.96
C GLU A 27 -23.34 -27.67 -8.05
N GLU A 28 -24.04 -26.99 -7.13
CA GLU A 28 -25.51 -26.87 -7.16
C GLU A 28 -25.99 -26.10 -8.40
N ALA A 29 -25.30 -25.01 -8.76
CA ALA A 29 -25.63 -24.22 -9.94
C ALA A 29 -25.40 -25.00 -11.24
N MET A 30 -24.27 -25.72 -11.35
CA MET A 30 -23.98 -26.60 -12.48
C MET A 30 -25.02 -27.72 -12.60
N SER A 31 -25.41 -28.33 -11.47
CA SER A 31 -26.44 -29.37 -11.42
C SER A 31 -27.84 -28.85 -11.79
N SER A 32 -28.08 -27.56 -11.59
CA SER A 32 -29.30 -26.85 -12.01
C SER A 32 -29.28 -26.42 -13.48
N GLY A 33 -28.23 -26.75 -14.24
CA GLY A 33 -28.11 -26.48 -15.66
C GLY A 33 -27.61 -25.08 -16.01
N LEU A 34 -27.05 -24.33 -15.05
CA LEU A 34 -26.41 -23.05 -15.34
C LEU A 34 -25.13 -23.27 -16.17
N CYS A 35 -24.83 -22.31 -17.03
CA CYS A 35 -23.54 -22.26 -17.70
C CYS A 35 -22.42 -21.97 -16.68
N ARG A 36 -21.16 -22.19 -17.06
CA ARG A 36 -20.00 -22.00 -16.16
C ARG A 36 -19.90 -20.60 -15.56
N GLU A 37 -20.31 -19.58 -16.30
CA GLU A 37 -20.32 -18.18 -15.85
C GLU A 37 -21.42 -17.96 -14.79
N GLY A 38 -22.64 -18.43 -15.06
CA GLY A 38 -23.73 -18.37 -14.08
C GLY A 38 -23.44 -19.18 -12.81
N ALA A 39 -22.79 -20.34 -12.93
CA ALA A 39 -22.36 -21.12 -11.77
C ALA A 39 -21.27 -20.40 -10.95
N TRP A 40 -20.38 -19.65 -11.60
CA TRP A 40 -19.38 -18.83 -10.91
C TRP A 40 -20.03 -17.69 -10.12
N GLU A 41 -21.02 -17.01 -10.69
CA GLU A 41 -21.75 -15.94 -9.98
C GLU A 41 -22.45 -16.47 -8.71
N VAL A 42 -23.09 -17.63 -8.81
CA VAL A 42 -23.73 -18.31 -7.66
C VAL A 42 -22.70 -18.70 -6.60
N ALA A 43 -21.53 -19.20 -7.00
CA ALA A 43 -20.44 -19.53 -6.08
C ALA A 43 -19.91 -18.28 -5.32
N VAL A 44 -19.77 -17.15 -6.02
CA VAL A 44 -19.36 -15.87 -5.39
C VAL A 44 -20.42 -15.39 -4.40
N ASP A 45 -21.70 -15.49 -4.77
CA ASP A 45 -22.80 -15.15 -3.87
C ASP A 45 -22.91 -16.08 -2.66
N ALA A 46 -22.55 -17.36 -2.82
CA ALA A 46 -22.46 -18.31 -1.71
C ALA A 46 -21.36 -17.90 -0.72
N ILE A 47 -20.17 -17.52 -1.20
CA ILE A 47 -19.08 -16.99 -0.34
C ILE A 47 -19.57 -15.76 0.44
N ARG A 48 -20.29 -14.84 -0.21
CA ARG A 48 -20.80 -13.61 0.44
C ARG A 48 -21.82 -13.86 1.55
N ARG A 49 -22.48 -15.02 1.54
CA ARG A 49 -23.49 -15.41 2.54
C ARG A 49 -22.94 -16.32 3.63
N VAL A 50 -21.64 -16.66 3.61
CA VAL A 50 -21.01 -17.50 4.64
C VAL A 50 -21.13 -16.82 6.00
N ASP A 51 -21.72 -17.53 6.96
CA ASP A 51 -21.75 -17.09 8.34
C ASP A 51 -20.42 -17.39 9.05
N LEU A 52 -19.73 -16.32 9.42
CA LEU A 52 -18.45 -16.36 10.12
C LEU A 52 -18.59 -16.04 11.62
N SER A 53 -19.79 -15.79 12.12
CA SER A 53 -20.05 -15.35 13.51
C SER A 53 -19.52 -16.33 14.56
N GLY A 54 -19.53 -17.63 14.26
CA GLY A 54 -19.00 -18.69 15.15
C GLY A 54 -17.50 -18.98 15.01
N LEU A 55 -16.81 -18.38 14.05
CA LEU A 55 -15.35 -18.52 13.86
C LEU A 55 -14.56 -17.30 14.35
N ALA A 56 -15.24 -16.17 14.59
CA ALA A 56 -14.69 -15.02 15.27
C ALA A 56 -14.59 -15.30 16.77
N GLY A 57 -13.73 -16.23 17.18
CA GLY A 57 -13.46 -16.48 18.60
C GLY A 57 -13.03 -15.18 19.28
N ASP A 58 -13.77 -14.76 20.31
CA ASP A 58 -13.63 -13.54 21.13
C ASP A 58 -12.67 -12.47 20.56
N SER A 59 -12.92 -12.09 19.32
CA SER A 59 -12.10 -11.16 18.55
C SER A 59 -12.41 -9.71 18.95
N THR A 60 -13.00 -9.53 20.13
CA THR A 60 -13.10 -8.24 20.81
C THR A 60 -11.73 -7.75 21.32
N ALA A 61 -10.70 -8.61 21.25
CA ALA A 61 -9.30 -8.24 21.40
C ALA A 61 -8.58 -7.88 20.08
N ILE A 62 -9.16 -8.15 18.90
CA ILE A 62 -8.48 -7.95 17.60
C ILE A 62 -9.11 -6.82 16.75
N ASP A 63 -10.34 -6.36 17.04
CA ASP A 63 -11.00 -5.34 16.19
C ASP A 63 -11.50 -4.08 16.92
N ARG A 64 -10.73 -3.60 17.89
CA ARG A 64 -10.45 -2.17 17.90
C ARG A 64 -9.19 -2.01 17.06
N PRO A 65 -9.11 -1.07 16.10
CA PRO A 65 -7.82 -0.54 15.74
C PRO A 65 -7.27 0.16 16.99
N SER A 66 -6.62 -0.60 17.88
CA SER A 66 -5.52 -0.09 18.70
C SER A 66 -4.69 0.72 17.71
N GLY A 67 -4.58 2.03 17.94
CA GLY A 67 -4.06 2.98 16.96
C GLY A 67 -2.85 2.38 16.26
N GLY A 68 -2.99 2.15 14.96
CA GLY A 68 -2.14 1.23 14.18
C GLY A 68 -0.71 1.70 14.08
N GLU A 69 0.03 1.65 15.18
CA GLU A 69 1.48 1.64 15.16
C GLU A 69 1.87 0.41 14.34
N THR A 70 2.55 0.66 13.23
CA THR A 70 3.32 -0.39 12.57
C THR A 70 4.20 -0.99 13.66
N SER A 71 3.99 -2.26 14.00
CA SER A 71 4.74 -2.87 15.09
C SER A 71 6.22 -2.75 14.77
N ASP A 72 7.09 -2.51 15.77
CA ASP A 72 8.55 -2.61 15.59
C ASP A 72 8.94 -3.93 14.89
N ARG A 73 8.15 -4.99 15.12
CA ARG A 73 8.28 -6.28 14.43
C ARG A 73 8.01 -6.20 12.93
N ASP A 74 7.01 -5.43 12.51
CA ASP A 74 6.69 -5.24 11.08
C ASP A 74 7.77 -4.43 10.38
N LEU A 75 8.29 -3.37 11.03
CA LEU A 75 9.40 -2.58 10.51
C LEU A 75 10.69 -3.39 10.42
N MET A 76 10.96 -4.24 11.41
CA MET A 76 12.11 -5.14 11.43
C MET A 76 12.00 -6.19 10.33
N GLN A 77 10.84 -6.83 10.17
CA GLN A 77 10.61 -7.81 9.10
C GLN A 77 10.76 -7.16 7.72
N LEU A 78 10.19 -5.95 7.55
CA LEU A 78 10.29 -5.20 6.31
C LEU A 78 11.74 -4.79 6.01
N SER A 79 12.55 -4.52 7.03
CA SER A 79 13.99 -4.26 6.89
C SER A 79 14.78 -5.50 6.48
N ILE A 80 14.46 -6.67 7.06
CA ILE A 80 15.07 -7.96 6.69
C ILE A 80 14.72 -8.32 5.25
N ASP A 81 13.44 -8.23 4.88
CA ASP A 81 12.97 -8.50 3.52
C ASP A 81 13.66 -7.57 2.50
N LEU A 82 13.82 -6.29 2.86
CA LEU A 82 14.50 -5.30 2.03
C LEU A 82 16.00 -5.64 1.85
N ALA A 83 16.69 -6.00 2.93
CA ALA A 83 18.09 -6.39 2.89
C ALA A 83 18.29 -7.65 2.02
N GLY A 84 17.41 -8.63 2.13
CA GLY A 84 17.42 -9.83 1.27
C GLY A 84 17.23 -9.48 -0.21
N ARG A 85 16.33 -8.54 -0.52
CA ARG A 85 16.06 -8.09 -1.90
C ARG A 85 17.21 -7.30 -2.52
N PHE A 86 17.89 -6.44 -1.76
CA PHE A 86 19.06 -5.72 -2.28
C PHE A 86 20.30 -6.61 -2.41
N SER A 87 20.37 -7.70 -1.65
CA SER A 87 21.51 -8.62 -1.68
C SER A 87 21.40 -9.70 -2.76
N SER A 88 20.21 -9.89 -3.34
CA SER A 88 19.98 -10.91 -4.38
C SER A 88 20.30 -10.35 -5.78
N PRO A 89 21.06 -11.06 -6.62
CA PRO A 89 21.26 -10.69 -8.02
C PRO A 89 19.95 -10.89 -8.78
N GLY A 90 19.13 -9.85 -8.79
CA GLY A 90 17.85 -9.79 -9.47
C GLY A 90 17.69 -8.45 -10.20
N PRO A 91 16.61 -8.31 -10.98
CA PRO A 91 16.33 -7.07 -11.70
C PRO A 91 16.15 -5.87 -10.77
N PRO A 92 16.32 -4.64 -11.29
CA PRO A 92 16.29 -3.44 -10.47
C PRO A 92 14.96 -3.30 -9.71
N ALA A 93 15.01 -3.55 -8.40
CA ALA A 93 13.91 -3.48 -7.45
C ALA A 93 13.47 -2.04 -7.14
N ALA A 94 13.66 -1.08 -8.05
CA ALA A 94 13.50 0.34 -7.79
C ALA A 94 12.08 0.71 -7.34
N GLY A 95 11.06 0.05 -7.89
CA GLY A 95 9.66 0.23 -7.47
C GLY A 95 9.43 -0.21 -6.02
N ASN A 96 10.00 -1.36 -5.62
CA ASN A 96 9.95 -1.84 -4.24
C ASN A 96 10.69 -0.87 -3.30
N GLY A 97 11.86 -0.37 -3.71
CA GLY A 97 12.60 0.64 -2.97
C GLY A 97 11.79 1.91 -2.74
N ALA A 98 11.11 2.42 -3.77
CA ALA A 98 10.22 3.58 -3.65
C ALA A 98 9.04 3.29 -2.71
N ALA A 99 8.41 2.11 -2.82
CA ALA A 99 7.31 1.72 -1.95
C ALA A 99 7.73 1.67 -0.47
N VAL A 100 8.84 1.00 -0.16
CA VAL A 100 9.36 0.90 1.21
C VAL A 100 9.77 2.26 1.76
N THR A 101 10.46 3.07 0.95
CA THR A 101 10.82 4.44 1.34
C THR A 101 9.57 5.27 1.68
N GLY A 102 8.52 5.13 0.88
CA GLY A 102 7.23 5.76 1.15
C GLY A 102 6.56 5.24 2.42
N ALA A 103 6.62 3.93 2.70
CA ALA A 103 6.06 3.35 3.93
C ALA A 103 6.78 3.88 5.19
N ILE A 104 8.11 3.98 5.14
CA ILE A 104 8.92 4.58 6.22
C ILE A 104 8.51 6.05 6.42
N ALA A 105 8.37 6.82 5.33
CA ALA A 105 7.93 8.20 5.40
C ALA A 105 6.53 8.34 6.03
N ALA A 106 5.60 7.43 5.71
CA ALA A 106 4.27 7.39 6.30
C ALA A 106 4.31 7.08 7.80
N GLY A 107 5.16 6.14 8.23
CA GLY A 107 5.34 5.81 9.66
C GLY A 107 5.89 6.98 10.47
N LEU A 108 6.89 7.69 9.95
CA LEU A 108 7.42 8.91 10.58
C LEU A 108 6.34 10.00 10.69
N LEU A 109 5.58 10.22 9.62
CA LEU A 109 4.47 11.18 9.63
C LEU A 109 3.37 10.78 10.64
N GLN A 110 3.07 9.48 10.72
CA GLN A 110 2.11 8.95 11.68
C GLN A 110 2.54 9.24 13.12
N ARG A 111 3.83 9.00 13.44
CA ARG A 111 4.40 9.28 14.76
C ARG A 111 4.33 10.77 15.11
N ALA A 112 4.75 11.63 14.19
CA ALA A 112 4.67 13.09 14.38
C ALA A 112 3.22 13.58 14.56
N ALA A 113 2.28 13.00 13.80
CA ALA A 113 0.86 13.33 13.91
C ALA A 113 0.23 12.83 15.22
N GLY A 114 0.64 11.66 15.72
CA GLY A 114 0.25 11.18 17.05
C GLY A 114 0.69 12.12 18.15
N HIS A 115 1.96 12.55 18.10
CA HIS A 115 2.46 13.51 19.07
C HIS A 115 1.71 14.85 19.02
N ALA A 116 1.45 15.39 17.82
CA ALA A 116 0.67 16.62 17.65
C ALA A 116 -0.80 16.46 18.09
N GLU A 117 -1.39 15.27 17.96
CA GLU A 117 -2.74 14.98 18.46
C GLU A 117 -2.80 15.00 19.99
N GLU A 118 -1.79 14.44 20.66
CA GLU A 118 -1.75 14.34 22.11
C GLU A 118 -1.34 15.67 22.78
N HIS A 119 -0.29 16.30 22.26
CA HIS A 119 0.40 17.42 22.91
C HIS A 119 0.20 18.76 22.20
N GLY A 120 -0.40 18.77 21.01
CA GLY A 120 -0.68 19.99 20.26
C GLY A 120 -1.85 20.79 20.84
N ALA A 121 -1.97 22.04 20.37
CA ALA A 121 -3.09 22.90 20.71
C ALA A 121 -4.43 22.22 20.35
N GLU A 122 -5.44 22.39 21.21
CA GLU A 122 -6.72 21.69 21.12
C GLU A 122 -7.38 21.86 19.73
N ALA A 123 -7.31 23.07 19.17
CA ALA A 123 -7.82 23.39 17.83
C ALA A 123 -7.17 22.58 16.69
N HIS A 124 -5.98 22.00 16.90
CA HIS A 124 -5.24 21.23 15.89
C HIS A 124 -5.37 19.72 16.05
N ARG A 125 -5.84 19.22 17.20
CA ARG A 125 -5.91 17.77 17.47
C ARG A 125 -6.79 16.98 16.48
N PRO A 126 -7.99 17.45 16.07
CA PRO A 126 -8.81 16.73 15.09
C PRO A 126 -8.11 16.61 13.72
N ARG A 127 -7.35 17.65 13.35
CA ARG A 127 -6.56 17.67 12.11
C ARG A 127 -5.41 16.67 12.17
N ALA A 128 -4.65 16.66 13.27
CA ALA A 128 -3.56 15.71 13.50
C ALA A 128 -4.07 14.26 13.50
N ARG A 129 -5.21 13.98 14.14
CA ARG A 129 -5.86 12.65 14.12
C ARG A 129 -6.19 12.18 12.71
N ARG A 130 -6.75 13.06 11.87
CA ARG A 130 -7.06 12.75 10.47
C ARG A 130 -5.79 12.42 9.68
N ILE A 131 -4.74 13.22 9.86
CA ILE A 131 -3.44 13.01 9.21
C ILE A 131 -2.85 11.66 9.64
N ARG A 132 -2.84 11.36 10.95
CA ARG A 132 -2.36 10.09 11.52
C ARG A 132 -3.04 8.89 10.89
N ARG A 133 -4.39 8.87 10.86
CA ARG A 133 -5.17 7.78 10.26
C ARG A 133 -4.84 7.59 8.78
N ARG A 134 -4.73 8.69 8.04
CA ARG A 134 -4.44 8.64 6.61
C ARG A 134 -3.02 8.17 6.32
N ALA A 135 -2.04 8.59 7.14
CA ALA A 135 -0.68 8.10 7.07
C ALA A 135 -0.60 6.59 7.35
N ALA A 136 -1.33 6.08 8.33
CA ALA A 136 -1.39 4.64 8.62
C ALA A 136 -1.91 3.83 7.42
N ILE A 137 -3.01 4.28 6.79
CA ILE A 137 -3.56 3.64 5.57
C ILE A 137 -2.53 3.63 4.44
N LEU A 138 -1.85 4.75 4.21
CA LEU A 138 -0.83 4.88 3.17
C LEU A 138 0.39 3.97 3.45
N SER A 139 0.81 3.88 4.72
CA SER A 139 1.90 3.00 5.15
C SER A 139 1.59 1.54 4.82
N SER A 140 0.42 1.04 5.25
CA SER A 140 0.00 -0.35 5.00
C SER A 140 -0.13 -0.64 3.51
N ALA A 141 -0.67 0.30 2.73
CA ALA A 141 -0.83 0.14 1.29
C ALA A 141 0.53 0.10 0.55
N LEU A 142 1.52 0.89 0.98
CA LEU A 142 2.87 0.88 0.42
C LEU A 142 3.66 -0.36 0.85
N ALA A 143 3.51 -0.81 2.10
CA ALA A 143 4.09 -2.07 2.55
C ALA A 143 3.52 -3.26 1.77
N ALA A 144 2.22 -3.26 1.48
CA ALA A 144 1.60 -4.27 0.62
C ALA A 144 2.15 -4.24 -0.81
N ALA A 145 2.26 -3.04 -1.41
CA ALA A 145 2.84 -2.87 -2.74
C ALA A 145 4.30 -3.35 -2.80
N ALA A 146 5.09 -3.07 -1.76
CA ALA A 146 6.46 -3.56 -1.65
C ALA A 146 6.50 -5.10 -1.60
N ARG A 147 5.58 -5.75 -0.86
CA ARG A 147 5.52 -7.22 -0.79
C ARG A 147 5.16 -7.87 -2.11
N GLN A 148 4.27 -7.27 -2.90
CA GLN A 148 3.70 -7.82 -4.14
C GLN A 148 4.68 -8.01 -5.31
N ASP A 149 5.99 -7.88 -5.08
CA ASP A 149 7.07 -7.96 -6.08
C ASP A 149 6.63 -7.57 -7.49
N VAL A 150 6.22 -6.31 -7.61
CA VAL A 150 5.68 -5.73 -8.84
C VAL A 150 6.68 -5.90 -9.99
N VAL A 151 7.98 -5.96 -9.68
CA VAL A 151 9.07 -6.12 -10.66
C VAL A 151 9.36 -7.59 -10.98
N GLY A 152 9.34 -8.50 -10.00
CA GLY A 152 9.48 -9.93 -10.26
C GLY A 152 8.39 -10.46 -11.20
N ASN A 153 7.14 -10.06 -10.97
CA ASN A 153 6.02 -10.39 -11.86
C ASN A 153 6.18 -9.77 -13.27
N LEU A 154 6.88 -8.65 -13.38
CA LEU A 154 7.14 -7.92 -14.63
C LEU A 154 8.10 -8.66 -15.54
N LEU A 155 9.15 -9.28 -14.97
CA LEU A 155 10.15 -10.01 -15.76
C LEU A 155 9.70 -11.41 -16.13
N ASP A 156 9.06 -12.13 -15.22
CA ASP A 156 8.44 -13.42 -15.53
C ASP A 156 7.38 -13.31 -16.64
N THR A 157 6.70 -12.16 -16.72
CA THR A 157 5.73 -11.89 -17.81
C THR A 157 6.37 -11.32 -19.07
N HIS A 158 7.51 -10.63 -18.97
CA HIS A 158 8.24 -10.14 -20.14
C HIS A 158 8.86 -11.28 -20.95
N GLU A 159 9.41 -12.30 -20.27
CA GLU A 159 9.97 -13.47 -20.95
C GLU A 159 8.91 -14.35 -21.62
N ARG A 160 7.68 -14.38 -21.07
CA ARG A 160 6.63 -15.27 -21.57
C ARG A 160 5.70 -14.64 -22.61
N ASP A 161 5.43 -13.34 -22.53
CA ASP A 161 4.39 -12.72 -23.38
C ASP A 161 4.76 -11.37 -24.00
N GLY A 162 5.82 -10.69 -23.55
CA GLY A 162 6.20 -9.35 -24.04
C GLY A 162 5.05 -8.32 -24.10
N SER A 163 3.94 -8.63 -23.42
CA SER A 163 2.64 -8.10 -23.81
C SER A 163 2.51 -6.68 -23.30
N ARG A 164 2.09 -5.78 -24.19
CA ARG A 164 1.78 -4.37 -23.89
C ARG A 164 0.96 -4.21 -22.61
N ARG A 165 0.06 -5.15 -22.32
CA ARG A 165 -0.79 -5.16 -21.13
C ARG A 165 0.01 -5.36 -19.83
N SER A 166 1.06 -6.17 -19.84
CA SER A 166 1.90 -6.39 -18.65
C SER A 166 2.66 -5.11 -18.29
N ARG A 167 3.32 -4.49 -19.28
CA ARG A 167 3.97 -3.18 -19.11
C ARG A 167 3.01 -2.08 -18.64
N ALA A 168 1.79 -2.06 -19.17
CA ALA A 168 0.77 -1.11 -18.73
C ALA A 168 0.38 -1.29 -17.26
N ARG A 169 0.14 -2.53 -16.80
CA ARG A 169 -0.17 -2.84 -15.38
C ARG A 169 0.99 -2.50 -14.45
N ALA A 170 2.21 -2.76 -14.89
CA ALA A 170 3.40 -2.38 -14.15
C ALA A 170 3.54 -0.86 -13.99
N ALA A 171 3.40 -0.13 -15.08
CA ALA A 171 3.41 1.32 -15.09
C ALA A 171 2.32 1.88 -14.15
N GLU A 172 1.10 1.33 -14.20
CA GLU A 172 0.01 1.71 -13.31
C GLU A 172 0.34 1.49 -11.83
N SER A 173 0.90 0.33 -11.49
CA SER A 173 1.30 -0.02 -10.11
C SER A 173 2.35 0.96 -9.57
N VAL A 174 3.33 1.31 -10.39
CA VAL A 174 4.38 2.27 -10.04
C VAL A 174 3.82 3.68 -9.88
N LEU A 175 2.90 4.10 -10.75
CA LEU A 175 2.26 5.40 -10.64
C LEU A 175 1.34 5.49 -9.41
N GLU A 176 0.75 4.38 -8.98
CA GLU A 176 0.03 4.30 -7.72
C GLU A 176 0.96 4.53 -6.51
N ILE A 177 2.15 3.93 -6.50
CA ILE A 177 3.19 4.21 -5.49
C ILE A 177 3.53 5.71 -5.49
N ALA A 178 3.82 6.28 -6.66
CA ALA A 178 4.14 7.70 -6.78
C ALA A 178 3.03 8.61 -6.23
N THR A 179 1.77 8.27 -6.54
CA THR A 179 0.59 8.99 -6.08
C THR A 179 0.50 8.96 -4.55
N ARG A 180 0.61 7.78 -3.94
CA ARG A 180 0.57 7.59 -2.48
C ARG A 180 1.70 8.38 -1.80
N CYS A 181 2.92 8.32 -2.33
CA CYS A 181 4.06 9.09 -1.81
C CYS A 181 3.81 10.61 -1.89
N SER A 182 3.22 11.13 -2.97
CA SER A 182 2.89 12.57 -3.05
C SER A 182 1.82 13.00 -2.05
N GLN A 183 0.90 12.10 -1.69
CA GLN A 183 -0.08 12.37 -0.64
C GLN A 183 0.59 12.44 0.75
N ILE A 184 1.57 11.58 1.02
CA ILE A 184 2.38 11.65 2.25
C ILE A 184 3.10 13.00 2.31
N ALA A 185 3.75 13.42 1.22
CA ALA A 185 4.42 14.72 1.15
C ALA A 185 3.46 15.89 1.43
N ALA A 186 2.27 15.87 0.84
CA ALA A 186 1.26 16.90 1.09
C ALA A 186 0.80 16.94 2.56
N LEU A 187 0.57 15.78 3.18
CA LEU A 187 0.18 15.69 4.58
C LEU A 187 1.33 16.10 5.53
N ALA A 188 2.57 15.79 5.18
CA ALA A 188 3.75 16.23 5.93
C ALA A 188 3.89 17.76 5.89
N ALA A 189 3.73 18.37 4.72
CA ALA A 189 3.71 19.83 4.58
C ALA A 189 2.53 20.47 5.36
N GLU A 190 1.40 19.79 5.44
CA GLU A 190 0.22 20.23 6.19
C GLU A 190 0.48 20.27 7.72
N ILE A 191 1.19 19.28 8.27
CA ILE A 191 1.44 19.20 9.72
C ILE A 191 2.70 19.97 10.16
N ALA A 192 3.62 20.24 9.24
CA ALA A 192 4.89 20.90 9.48
C ALA A 192 4.81 22.16 10.38
N PRO A 193 3.86 23.10 10.21
CA PRO A 193 3.76 24.30 11.05
C PRO A 193 3.43 24.02 12.53
N HIS A 194 2.93 22.81 12.83
CA HIS A 194 2.46 22.42 14.16
C HIS A 194 3.43 21.46 14.87
N ALA A 195 4.42 20.92 14.15
CA ALA A 195 5.41 20.02 14.71
C ALA A 195 6.52 20.80 15.44
N ARG A 196 7.02 20.26 16.55
CA ARG A 196 8.06 20.89 17.39
C ARG A 196 9.15 19.88 17.76
N GLY A 197 10.34 20.39 18.06
CA GLY A 197 11.48 19.59 18.52
C GLY A 197 11.81 18.42 17.58
N ALA A 198 12.04 17.24 18.15
CA ALA A 198 12.37 16.03 17.40
C ALA A 198 11.28 15.64 16.37
N PHE A 199 10.00 15.91 16.62
CA PHE A 199 8.93 15.58 15.68
C PHE A 199 8.91 16.49 14.45
N ARG A 200 9.48 17.70 14.54
CA ARG A 200 9.68 18.54 13.35
C ARG A 200 10.66 17.88 12.38
N LEU A 201 11.73 17.30 12.92
CA LEU A 201 12.70 16.54 12.15
C LEU A 201 12.06 15.31 11.49
N ASP A 202 11.23 14.55 12.22
CA ASP A 202 10.48 13.42 11.64
C ASP A 202 9.62 13.85 10.44
N VAL A 203 8.93 14.99 10.54
CA VAL A 203 8.13 15.54 9.43
C VAL A 203 8.99 15.95 8.25
N ASP A 204 10.13 16.61 8.49
CA ASP A 204 11.04 17.03 7.42
C ASP A 204 11.69 15.82 6.71
N VAL A 205 12.06 14.78 7.47
CA VAL A 205 12.55 13.51 6.93
C VAL A 205 11.45 12.82 6.13
N ALA A 206 10.23 12.70 6.67
CA ALA A 206 9.09 12.11 5.96
C ALA A 206 8.82 12.83 4.63
N LEU A 207 8.89 14.15 4.62
CA LEU A 207 8.69 14.95 3.42
C LEU A 207 9.76 14.70 2.36
N ARG A 208 11.05 14.65 2.74
CA ARG A 208 12.15 14.35 1.81
C ARG A 208 12.10 12.93 1.27
N LEU A 209 11.85 11.95 2.14
CA LEU A 209 11.72 10.54 1.75
C LEU A 209 10.55 10.32 0.80
N SER A 210 9.37 10.86 1.12
CA SER A 210 8.19 10.75 0.26
C SER A 210 8.35 11.48 -1.07
N TRP A 211 9.03 12.63 -1.09
CA TRP A 211 9.41 13.29 -2.34
C TRP A 211 10.30 12.42 -3.21
N SER A 212 11.41 11.94 -2.65
CA SER A 212 12.38 11.13 -3.39
C SER A 212 11.74 9.85 -3.92
N ALA A 213 10.97 9.15 -3.08
CA ALA A 213 10.24 7.95 -3.47
C ALA A 213 9.25 8.21 -4.60
N SER A 214 8.51 9.32 -4.54
CA SER A 214 7.55 9.69 -5.59
C SER A 214 8.25 10.01 -6.92
N GLN A 215 9.37 10.75 -6.87
CA GLN A 215 10.15 11.05 -8.07
C GLN A 215 10.75 9.79 -8.70
N SER A 216 11.38 8.92 -7.90
CA SER A 216 11.92 7.65 -8.39
C SER A 216 10.83 6.76 -9.00
N ALA A 217 9.64 6.73 -8.41
CA ALA A 217 8.51 6.01 -8.99
C ALA A 217 8.04 6.63 -10.31
N ILE A 218 7.98 7.96 -10.44
CA ILE A 218 7.66 8.60 -11.72
C ILE A 218 8.70 8.26 -12.80
N ASP A 219 9.99 8.32 -12.46
CA ASP A 219 11.06 8.03 -13.41
C ASP A 219 10.98 6.56 -13.89
N LEU A 220 10.68 5.63 -12.96
CA LEU A 220 10.44 4.22 -13.30
C LEU A 220 9.17 4.04 -14.14
N PHE A 221 8.08 4.76 -13.84
CA PHE A 221 6.87 4.76 -14.65
C PHE A 221 7.19 5.19 -16.09
N GLU A 222 7.91 6.30 -16.27
CA GLU A 222 8.27 6.81 -17.59
C GLU A 222 9.18 5.85 -18.36
N ALA A 223 10.12 5.18 -17.69
CA ALA A 223 10.98 4.15 -18.28
C ALA A 223 10.21 2.90 -18.74
N ASN A 224 9.04 2.62 -18.15
CA ASN A 224 8.19 1.47 -18.51
C ASN A 224 7.12 1.79 -19.57
N LEU A 225 6.99 3.06 -19.97
CA LEU A 225 6.01 3.43 -20.99
C LEU A 225 6.39 2.82 -22.36
N PRO A 226 5.43 2.26 -23.11
CA PRO A 226 5.69 1.77 -24.45
C PRO A 226 6.07 2.95 -25.37
N PRO A 227 7.21 2.88 -26.10
CA PRO A 227 7.68 4.00 -26.92
C PRO A 227 6.73 4.32 -28.09
N ASP A 228 6.04 3.31 -28.63
CA ASP A 228 5.28 3.44 -29.87
C ASP A 228 3.78 3.74 -29.64
N ASP A 229 3.36 4.10 -28.43
CA ASP A 229 1.95 4.31 -28.07
C ASP A 229 1.56 5.75 -27.75
N GLU A 230 2.23 6.73 -28.35
CA GLU A 230 1.99 8.16 -28.05
C GLU A 230 0.53 8.60 -28.26
N GLY A 231 -0.22 7.89 -29.12
CA GLY A 231 -1.61 8.20 -29.44
C GLY A 231 -2.66 7.64 -28.49
N SER A 232 -2.35 6.65 -27.63
CA SER A 232 -3.41 6.03 -26.82
C SER A 232 -3.99 7.00 -25.79
N GLU A 233 -5.31 6.93 -25.64
CA GLU A 233 -6.02 7.70 -24.61
C GLU A 233 -5.54 7.33 -23.20
N TRP A 234 -5.28 6.04 -22.98
CA TRP A 234 -4.71 5.53 -21.74
C TRP A 234 -3.38 6.20 -21.40
N LEU A 235 -2.42 6.24 -22.34
CA LEU A 235 -1.11 6.85 -22.09
C LEU A 235 -1.23 8.34 -21.75
N ARG A 236 -2.14 9.05 -22.44
CA ARG A 236 -2.43 10.45 -22.16
C ARG A 236 -3.00 10.65 -20.76
N GLU A 237 -3.89 9.78 -20.28
CA GLU A 237 -4.41 9.84 -18.92
C GLU A 237 -3.33 9.55 -17.87
N GLU A 238 -2.51 8.52 -18.08
CA GLU A 238 -1.43 8.18 -17.15
C GLU A 238 -0.37 9.30 -17.07
N ARG A 239 -0.01 9.94 -18.20
CA ARG A 239 0.85 11.13 -18.19
C ARG A 239 0.21 12.31 -17.45
N ARG A 240 -1.11 12.52 -17.58
CA ARG A 240 -1.85 13.53 -16.79
C ARG A 240 -1.81 13.22 -15.30
N ARG A 241 -1.94 11.94 -14.91
CA ARG A 241 -1.79 11.49 -13.51
C ARG A 241 -0.37 11.78 -13.00
N ALA A 242 0.68 11.39 -13.72
CA ALA A 242 2.07 11.69 -13.36
C ALA A 242 2.34 13.20 -13.23
N TRP A 243 1.79 14.00 -14.14
CA TRP A 243 1.87 15.46 -14.04
C TRP A 243 1.19 16.01 -12.77
N ARG A 244 -0.01 15.51 -12.41
CA ARG A 244 -0.68 15.89 -11.16
C ARG A 244 0.17 15.55 -9.93
N VAL A 245 0.82 14.38 -9.91
CA VAL A 245 1.74 13.98 -8.84
C VAL A 245 2.89 14.99 -8.73
N ARG A 246 3.54 15.35 -9.84
CA ARG A 246 4.62 16.37 -9.85
C ARG A 246 4.15 17.74 -9.35
N LEU A 247 2.92 18.15 -9.69
CA LEU A 247 2.36 19.40 -9.20
C LEU A 247 2.13 19.39 -7.69
N LEU A 248 1.62 18.26 -7.15
CA LEU A 248 1.44 18.08 -5.71
C LEU A 248 2.77 18.12 -4.96
N LEU A 249 3.78 17.43 -5.50
CA LEU A 249 5.14 17.50 -4.98
C LEU A 249 5.59 18.97 -4.91
N ARG A 250 5.67 19.69 -6.05
CA ARG A 250 6.13 21.09 -6.09
C ARG A 250 5.44 22.00 -5.06
N ARG A 251 4.14 21.80 -4.82
CA ARG A 251 3.40 22.53 -3.78
C ARG A 251 3.86 22.18 -2.38
N ALA A 252 4.05 20.88 -2.08
CA ALA A 252 4.58 20.43 -0.80
C ALA A 252 6.01 20.95 -0.53
N SER A 253 6.90 20.99 -1.54
CA SER A 253 8.26 21.52 -1.37
C SER A 253 8.31 23.03 -1.15
N ALA A 254 7.36 23.79 -1.69
CA ALA A 254 7.34 25.25 -1.52
C ALA A 254 7.17 25.67 -0.05
N GLY A 255 6.62 24.79 0.79
CA GLY A 255 6.53 25.00 2.23
C GLY A 255 7.84 24.72 3.01
N ILE A 256 8.84 24.11 2.38
CA ILE A 256 10.12 23.77 3.02
C ILE A 256 11.02 25.01 2.98
N ARG A 257 11.03 25.79 4.06
CA ARG A 257 12.13 26.74 4.27
C ARG A 257 13.37 25.97 4.72
N PRO A 258 14.55 26.18 4.10
CA PRO A 258 15.78 25.58 4.59
C PRO A 258 16.00 26.05 6.04
N SER A 259 16.21 25.11 6.95
CA SER A 259 16.28 25.30 8.40
C SER A 259 17.58 25.99 8.87
N GLY A 260 18.10 26.97 8.12
CA GLY A 260 19.43 27.53 8.38
C GLY A 260 19.68 28.90 7.74
N SER A 261 18.64 29.73 7.59
CA SER A 261 18.77 31.10 7.07
C SER A 261 18.55 32.20 8.11
N ASP A 262 18.60 31.87 9.41
CA ASP A 262 18.54 32.83 10.52
C ASP A 262 19.86 32.84 11.30
#